data_AF-A0A2G4KA82-F1
#
_entry.id   AF-A0A2G4KA82-F1
#
_cell.length_a   1.000
_cell.length_b   1.000
_cell.length_c   1.000
_cell.angle_alpha   90.00
_cell.angle_beta   90.00
_cell.angle_gamma   90.00
#
_symmetry.space_group_name_H-M   'P 1'
#
loop_
_entity.id
_entity.type
_entity.pdbx_description
1 polymer ?
#
loop_
_entity_poly.entity_id
_entity_poly.type
_entity_poly.pdbx_seq_one_letter_code
_entity_poly.pdbx_strand_id
1 'polypeptide(L)'
;MKTPVVAAMAALTLATPVEAQERKSVAPKAMQAVAPGLAGYTDDVLFGDVWVSPALSPGDRSLVTVSVLIATGKTAQLTGHLGRALDNGVKPVEVAGAVTQLAFYTGWPNAVSSLEVIEKVFTERGVDMAALRAPVTASLPLPASDAARAQTVMATIGPVAPKLAALTNDVVLGDLWRRPDLAPRDRSLVSLAALAANGDEAGLAFHVGLGLRNGLTRVEIGEALTHLAFYAGWPKATAAVAVADTVFKDLDGAQAPSTAEGLTITGPGRQPVQGPAATFTGAVTVTSPFKGTGQARLGGATVAFKPGARSNWHSHPLGQLLIVTAGEGLVQAEGGPVRRMKAGDVVWTGPGVKHWHGAAPTSAVTHVAVAEALDGKSVTWLGPVSDAEYRAPSR
;
A
#
# COMPACT_ATOMS: atom_id res chain seq x y z
N MET A 1 -6.53 27.94 66.09
CA MET A 1 -6.58 26.95 64.99
C MET A 1 -5.27 27.00 64.23
N LYS A 2 -4.40 26.01 64.46
CA LYS A 2 -3.19 25.71 63.68
C LYS A 2 -3.09 24.20 63.68
N THR A 3 -3.21 23.58 62.52
CA THR A 3 -2.97 22.14 62.35
C THR A 3 -2.01 21.98 61.17
N PRO A 4 -0.94 21.17 61.27
CA PRO A 4 0.15 21.17 60.32
C PRO A 4 -0.06 20.17 59.18
N VAL A 5 0.62 20.43 58.07
CA VAL A 5 0.74 19.56 56.90
C VAL A 5 1.66 18.39 57.24
N VAL A 6 1.19 17.16 57.09
CA VAL A 6 2.00 15.93 57.15
C VAL A 6 2.40 15.54 55.73
N ALA A 7 3.70 15.56 55.46
CA ALA A 7 4.28 15.02 54.23
C ALA A 7 4.35 13.49 54.32
N ALA A 8 3.69 12.79 53.39
CA ALA A 8 3.79 11.35 53.25
C ALA A 8 5.02 11.01 52.39
N MET A 9 6.07 10.46 53.00
CA MET A 9 7.14 9.77 52.28
C MET A 9 6.63 8.40 51.81
N ALA A 10 6.58 8.20 50.49
CA ALA A 10 6.36 6.88 49.90
C ALA A 10 7.65 6.05 50.03
N ALA A 11 7.53 4.88 50.66
CA ALA A 11 8.60 3.91 50.78
C ALA A 11 8.90 3.27 49.40
N LEU A 12 10.13 3.41 48.93
CA LEU A 12 10.67 2.64 47.80
C LEU A 12 10.88 1.20 48.25
N THR A 13 10.09 0.26 47.74
CA THR A 13 10.41 -1.17 47.79
C THR A 13 11.50 -1.46 46.77
N LEU A 14 12.71 -1.78 47.25
CA LEU A 14 13.80 -2.31 46.43
C LEU A 14 13.39 -3.70 45.93
N ALA A 15 13.09 -3.81 44.63
CA ALA A 15 12.98 -5.10 43.97
C ALA A 15 14.36 -5.77 43.95
N THR A 16 14.44 -7.00 44.45
CA THR A 16 15.62 -7.85 44.36
C THR A 16 15.97 -8.10 42.89
N PRO A 17 17.26 -8.00 42.48
CA PRO A 17 17.64 -8.36 41.13
C PRO A 17 17.42 -9.86 40.93
N VAL A 18 16.61 -10.22 39.93
CA VAL A 18 16.60 -11.57 39.37
C VAL A 18 18.02 -11.84 38.89
N GLU A 19 18.69 -12.85 39.43
CA GLU A 19 19.95 -13.35 38.89
C GLU A 19 19.75 -13.67 37.40
N ALA A 20 20.30 -12.82 36.54
CA ALA A 20 20.37 -13.07 35.12
C ALA A 20 21.28 -14.29 34.93
N GLN A 21 20.67 -15.45 34.72
CA GLN A 21 21.38 -16.64 34.31
C GLN A 21 22.18 -16.30 33.05
N GLU A 22 23.51 -16.27 33.16
CA GLU A 22 24.42 -15.95 32.05
C GLU A 22 24.07 -16.83 30.84
N ARG A 23 23.37 -16.25 29.86
CA ARG A 23 23.11 -16.93 28.60
C ARG A 23 24.45 -17.06 27.89
N LYS A 24 24.77 -18.28 27.48
CA LYS A 24 25.95 -18.52 26.65
C LYS A 24 25.83 -17.72 25.36
N SER A 25 26.84 -16.88 25.09
CA SER A 25 26.91 -16.07 23.87
C SER A 25 26.73 -16.93 22.62
N VAL A 26 25.86 -16.45 21.72
CA VAL A 26 25.62 -17.02 20.39
C VAL A 26 26.49 -16.36 19.32
N ALA A 27 27.10 -15.22 19.63
CA ALA A 27 28.05 -14.55 18.76
C ALA A 27 29.31 -15.42 18.50
N PRO A 28 29.81 -15.52 17.26
CA PRO A 28 31.04 -16.25 16.96
C PRO A 28 32.24 -15.73 17.76
N LYS A 29 33.16 -16.63 18.16
CA LYS A 29 34.38 -16.24 18.91
C LYS A 29 35.19 -15.14 18.22
N ALA A 30 35.28 -15.18 16.88
CA ALA A 30 35.94 -14.14 16.12
C ALA A 30 35.26 -12.77 16.28
N MET A 31 33.92 -12.74 16.32
CA MET A 31 33.15 -11.52 16.56
C MET A 31 33.38 -10.99 17.98
N GLN A 32 33.37 -11.87 18.99
CA GLN A 32 33.68 -11.51 20.37
C GLN A 32 35.09 -10.90 20.50
N ALA A 33 36.08 -11.48 19.81
CA ALA A 33 37.46 -11.04 19.88
C ALA A 33 37.72 -9.73 19.09
N VAL A 34 37.13 -9.58 17.90
CA VAL A 34 37.44 -8.46 16.98
C VAL A 34 36.50 -7.27 17.21
N ALA A 35 35.23 -7.53 17.50
CA ALA A 35 34.19 -6.51 17.63
C ALA A 35 33.24 -6.86 18.80
N PRO A 36 33.70 -6.78 20.06
CA PRO A 36 32.93 -7.22 21.23
C PRO A 36 31.59 -6.48 21.39
N GLY A 37 31.49 -5.21 20.97
CA GLY A 37 30.21 -4.50 20.94
C GLY A 37 29.20 -5.11 19.97
N LEU A 38 29.65 -5.59 18.81
CA LEU A 38 28.79 -6.33 17.87
C LEU A 38 28.36 -7.68 18.45
N ALA A 39 29.24 -8.35 19.19
CA ALA A 39 28.87 -9.58 19.90
C ALA A 39 27.78 -9.31 20.95
N GLY A 40 27.90 -8.24 21.74
CA GLY A 40 26.87 -7.82 22.70
C GLY A 40 25.51 -7.56 22.02
N TYR A 41 25.47 -6.76 20.95
CA TYR A 41 24.22 -6.53 20.20
C TYR A 41 23.67 -7.80 19.55
N THR A 42 24.54 -8.72 19.15
CA THR A 42 24.13 -10.02 18.59
C THR A 42 23.42 -10.86 19.65
N ASP A 43 23.98 -10.92 20.85
CA ASP A 43 23.46 -11.73 21.95
C ASP A 43 22.19 -11.12 22.58
N ASP A 44 22.23 -9.82 22.89
CA ASP A 44 21.17 -9.17 23.68
C ASP A 44 20.01 -8.69 22.82
N VAL A 45 20.31 -8.07 21.68
CA VAL A 45 19.29 -7.41 20.84
C VAL A 45 18.83 -8.35 19.73
N LEU A 46 19.73 -8.80 18.87
CA LEU A 46 19.32 -9.62 17.73
C LEU A 46 18.75 -10.96 18.19
N PHE A 47 19.52 -11.79 18.87
CA PHE A 47 19.07 -13.12 19.29
C PHE A 47 18.35 -13.13 20.64
N GLY A 48 18.61 -12.13 21.50
CA GLY A 48 18.02 -12.03 22.83
C GLY A 48 16.65 -11.37 22.89
N ASP A 49 16.28 -10.58 21.87
CA ASP A 49 15.01 -9.85 21.77
C ASP A 49 14.32 -10.10 20.42
N VAL A 50 14.94 -9.67 19.31
CA VAL A 50 14.29 -9.68 17.98
C VAL A 50 13.91 -11.10 17.52
N TRP A 51 14.81 -12.08 17.64
CA TRP A 51 14.51 -13.47 17.25
C TRP A 51 13.49 -14.17 18.15
N VAL A 52 13.33 -13.72 19.40
CA VAL A 52 12.44 -14.34 20.39
C VAL A 52 11.10 -13.62 20.51
N SER A 53 10.92 -12.48 19.83
CA SER A 53 9.64 -11.75 19.81
C SER A 53 8.53 -12.66 19.26
N PRO A 54 7.42 -12.86 20.03
CA PRO A 54 6.35 -13.79 19.68
C PRO A 54 5.42 -13.26 18.59
N ALA A 55 5.58 -12.00 18.18
CA ALA A 55 4.73 -11.35 17.19
C ALA A 55 4.96 -11.86 15.74
N LEU A 56 6.05 -12.58 15.51
CA LEU A 56 6.30 -13.34 14.27
C LEU A 56 6.91 -14.68 14.62
N SER A 57 6.38 -15.76 14.03
CA SER A 57 6.80 -17.12 14.38
C SER A 57 8.28 -17.36 14.07
N PRO A 58 8.97 -18.27 14.79
CA PRO A 58 10.35 -18.62 14.49
C PRO A 58 10.56 -19.13 13.05
N GLY A 59 9.57 -19.83 12.49
CA GLY A 59 9.57 -20.29 11.10
C GLY A 59 9.50 -19.13 10.11
N ASP A 60 8.57 -18.18 10.32
CA ASP A 60 8.44 -16.98 9.50
C ASP A 60 9.71 -16.11 9.56
N ARG A 61 10.30 -15.91 10.75
CA ARG A 61 11.58 -15.19 10.90
C ARG A 61 12.71 -15.86 10.12
N SER A 62 12.75 -17.19 10.14
CA SER A 62 13.71 -17.95 9.35
C SER A 62 13.48 -17.80 7.84
N LEU A 63 12.24 -17.85 7.37
CA LEU A 63 11.90 -17.61 5.96
C LEU A 63 12.29 -16.20 5.53
N VAL A 64 11.98 -15.16 6.32
CA VAL A 64 12.42 -13.78 6.07
C VAL A 64 13.94 -13.71 5.98
N THR A 65 14.65 -14.31 6.94
CA THR A 65 16.12 -14.26 6.98
C THR A 65 16.75 -14.92 5.76
N VAL A 66 16.35 -16.16 5.46
CA VAL A 66 16.84 -16.91 4.29
C VAL A 66 16.56 -16.15 3.00
N SER A 67 15.36 -15.56 2.89
CA SER A 67 14.97 -14.77 1.71
C SER A 67 15.84 -13.53 1.53
N VAL A 68 16.11 -12.79 2.61
CA VAL A 68 16.96 -11.59 2.58
C VAL A 68 18.40 -11.94 2.21
N LEU A 69 18.94 -13.05 2.76
CA LEU A 69 20.30 -13.49 2.46
C LEU A 69 20.44 -13.89 0.98
N ILE A 70 19.46 -14.61 0.43
CA ILE A 70 19.43 -14.94 -1.01
C ILE A 70 19.29 -13.67 -1.84
N ALA A 71 18.30 -12.82 -1.53
CA ALA A 71 18.01 -11.59 -2.27
C ALA A 71 19.20 -10.63 -2.38
N THR A 72 20.07 -10.63 -1.36
CA THR A 72 21.23 -9.75 -1.28
C THR A 72 22.57 -10.44 -1.56
N GLY A 73 22.54 -11.70 -2.05
CA GLY A 73 23.73 -12.46 -2.41
C GLY A 73 24.66 -12.84 -1.24
N LYS A 74 24.17 -12.79 0.00
CA LYS A 74 24.94 -13.05 1.23
C LYS A 74 25.01 -14.55 1.57
N THR A 75 25.41 -15.36 0.59
CA THR A 75 25.39 -16.83 0.67
C THR A 75 26.26 -17.39 1.79
N ALA A 76 27.36 -16.71 2.15
CA ALA A 76 28.24 -17.10 3.25
C ALA A 76 27.55 -17.18 4.63
N GLN A 77 26.43 -16.47 4.82
CA GLN A 77 25.64 -16.54 6.06
C GLN A 77 24.50 -17.56 5.99
N LEU A 78 24.25 -18.14 4.81
CA LEU A 78 23.08 -18.96 4.55
C LEU A 78 23.15 -20.31 5.28
N THR A 79 24.33 -20.91 5.44
CA THR A 79 24.49 -22.22 6.11
C THR A 79 23.86 -22.24 7.50
N GLY A 80 24.22 -21.28 8.37
CA GLY A 80 23.71 -21.23 9.75
C GLY A 80 22.22 -20.88 9.81
N HIS A 81 21.77 -19.96 8.96
CA HIS A 81 20.37 -19.53 8.94
C HIS A 81 19.43 -20.55 8.31
N LEU A 82 19.89 -21.31 7.31
CA LEU A 82 19.15 -22.42 6.74
C LEU A 82 19.05 -23.60 7.71
N GLY A 83 20.14 -23.91 8.43
CA GLY A 83 20.10 -24.89 9.52
C GLY A 83 19.03 -24.55 10.56
N ARG A 84 19.03 -23.29 11.03
CA ARG A 84 18.02 -22.75 11.95
C ARG A 84 16.61 -22.73 11.34
N ALA A 85 16.46 -22.49 10.04
CA ALA A 85 15.16 -22.55 9.38
C ALA A 85 14.55 -23.94 9.49
N LEU A 86 15.34 -24.98 9.23
CA LEU A 86 14.91 -26.37 9.38
C LEU A 86 14.61 -26.71 10.85
N ASP A 87 15.41 -26.23 11.82
CA ASP A 87 15.13 -26.41 13.25
C ASP A 87 13.82 -25.73 13.69
N ASN A 88 13.50 -24.58 13.09
CA ASN A 88 12.27 -23.84 13.34
C ASN A 88 11.06 -24.39 12.55
N GLY A 89 11.22 -25.53 11.87
CA GLY A 89 10.13 -26.23 11.19
C GLY A 89 9.84 -25.77 9.75
N VAL A 90 10.67 -24.91 9.16
CA VAL A 90 10.58 -24.60 7.72
C VAL A 90 10.90 -25.86 6.93
N LYS A 91 10.00 -26.25 6.03
CA LYS A 91 10.14 -27.50 5.27
C LYS A 91 11.11 -27.32 4.11
N PRO A 92 11.86 -28.37 3.71
CA PRO A 92 12.72 -28.30 2.53
C PRO A 92 11.99 -27.88 1.24
N VAL A 93 10.72 -28.27 1.08
CA VAL A 93 9.89 -27.85 -0.06
C VAL A 93 9.59 -26.35 -0.07
N GLU A 94 9.41 -25.74 1.11
CA GLU A 94 9.17 -24.31 1.26
C GLU A 94 10.43 -23.51 0.92
N VAL A 95 11.61 -24.01 1.33
CA VAL A 95 12.91 -23.43 0.92
C VAL A 95 13.09 -23.51 -0.60
N ALA A 96 12.80 -24.66 -1.22
CA ALA A 96 12.87 -24.81 -2.67
C ALA A 96 11.90 -23.86 -3.41
N GLY A 97 10.69 -23.70 -2.88
CA GLY A 97 9.71 -22.73 -3.37
C GLY A 97 10.19 -21.28 -3.21
N ALA A 98 10.85 -20.95 -2.10
CA ALA A 98 11.40 -19.62 -1.85
C ALA A 98 12.54 -19.29 -2.82
N VAL A 99 13.49 -20.19 -3.04
CA VAL A 99 14.57 -20.01 -4.02
C VAL A 99 13.99 -19.78 -5.42
N THR A 100 13.00 -20.59 -5.80
CA THR A 100 12.30 -20.45 -7.09
C THR A 100 11.62 -19.08 -7.21
N GLN A 101 10.91 -18.64 -6.17
CA GLN A 101 10.29 -17.32 -6.11
C GLN A 101 11.35 -16.21 -6.29
N LEU A 102 12.44 -16.29 -5.55
CA LEU A 102 13.48 -15.27 -5.51
C LEU A 102 14.28 -15.17 -6.82
N ALA A 103 14.34 -16.23 -7.63
CA ALA A 103 14.92 -16.16 -8.98
C ALA A 103 14.23 -15.10 -9.86
N PHE A 104 12.90 -14.94 -9.72
CA PHE A 104 12.12 -13.95 -10.48
C PHE A 104 12.15 -12.56 -9.84
N TYR A 105 12.17 -12.49 -8.50
CA TYR A 105 12.05 -11.23 -7.77
C TYR A 105 13.39 -10.54 -7.47
N THR A 106 14.48 -11.30 -7.46
CA THR A 106 15.80 -10.82 -7.05
C THR A 106 16.89 -11.13 -8.08
N GLY A 107 16.50 -11.76 -9.19
CA GLY A 107 17.39 -12.15 -10.27
C GLY A 107 17.89 -13.59 -10.15
N TRP A 108 18.00 -14.25 -11.30
CA TRP A 108 18.48 -15.63 -11.42
C TRP A 108 19.82 -15.89 -10.73
N PRO A 109 20.84 -15.01 -10.83
CA PRO A 109 22.14 -15.25 -10.20
C PRO A 109 22.06 -15.42 -8.68
N ASN A 110 21.22 -14.63 -7.99
CA ASN A 110 21.06 -14.73 -6.54
C ASN A 110 20.51 -16.10 -6.12
N ALA A 111 19.50 -16.60 -6.83
CA ALA A 111 18.95 -17.93 -6.59
C ALA A 111 20.00 -19.01 -6.87
N VAL A 112 20.68 -18.96 -8.02
CA VAL A 112 21.69 -19.95 -8.42
C VAL A 112 22.86 -19.99 -7.44
N SER A 113 23.38 -18.84 -7.01
CA SER A 113 24.47 -18.77 -6.03
C SER A 113 24.11 -19.35 -4.67
N SER A 114 22.83 -19.44 -4.33
CA SER A 114 22.38 -20.05 -3.08
C SER A 114 22.35 -21.59 -3.12
N LEU A 115 22.28 -22.19 -4.32
CA LEU A 115 22.01 -23.62 -4.49
C LEU A 115 23.10 -24.51 -3.89
N GLU A 116 24.37 -24.16 -4.06
CA GLU A 116 25.48 -24.95 -3.52
C GLU A 116 25.40 -25.05 -1.98
N VAL A 117 25.09 -23.94 -1.31
CA VAL A 117 24.95 -23.92 0.15
C VAL A 117 23.72 -24.68 0.60
N ILE A 118 22.60 -24.56 -0.13
CA ILE A 118 21.36 -25.27 0.18
C ILE A 118 21.55 -26.78 0.03
N GLU A 119 22.15 -27.24 -1.07
CA GLU A 119 22.43 -28.64 -1.33
C GLU A 119 23.33 -29.24 -0.24
N LYS A 120 24.37 -28.51 0.16
CA LYS A 120 25.26 -28.91 1.25
C LYS A 120 24.47 -29.11 2.55
N VAL A 121 23.70 -28.11 2.98
CA VAL A 121 22.92 -28.20 4.23
C VAL A 121 21.87 -29.29 4.16
N PHE A 122 21.17 -29.44 3.04
CA PHE A 122 20.16 -30.49 2.85
C PHE A 122 20.77 -31.88 2.94
N THR A 123 21.95 -32.07 2.35
CA THR A 123 22.71 -33.33 2.43
C THR A 123 23.12 -33.62 3.88
N GLU A 124 23.72 -32.64 4.57
CA GLU A 124 24.12 -32.76 5.99
C GLU A 124 22.93 -33.07 6.92
N ARG A 125 21.73 -32.64 6.53
CA ARG A 125 20.48 -32.79 7.31
C ARG A 125 19.64 -33.99 6.86
N GLY A 126 20.11 -34.79 5.90
CA GLY A 126 19.44 -35.99 5.42
C GLY A 126 18.09 -35.72 4.73
N VAL A 127 17.95 -34.57 4.06
CA VAL A 127 16.75 -34.22 3.30
C VAL A 127 16.61 -35.13 2.08
N ASP A 128 15.41 -35.69 1.86
CA ASP A 128 15.10 -36.45 0.66
C ASP A 128 14.97 -35.51 -0.57
N MET A 129 16.06 -35.39 -1.32
CA MET A 129 16.12 -34.59 -2.54
C MET A 129 15.25 -35.15 -3.68
N ALA A 130 14.88 -36.43 -3.64
CA ALA A 130 13.99 -37.01 -4.66
C ALA A 130 12.55 -36.53 -4.47
N ALA A 131 12.10 -36.38 -3.23
CA ALA A 131 10.79 -35.80 -2.90
C ALA A 131 10.63 -34.36 -3.41
N LEU A 132 11.71 -33.57 -3.43
CA LEU A 132 11.72 -32.21 -3.99
C LEU A 132 11.57 -32.16 -5.52
N ARG A 133 11.88 -33.27 -6.21
CA ARG A 133 11.77 -33.37 -7.68
C ARG A 133 10.39 -33.82 -8.15
N ALA A 134 9.50 -34.18 -7.24
CA ALA A 134 8.14 -34.56 -7.60
C ALA A 134 7.45 -33.42 -8.35
N PRO A 135 6.82 -33.67 -9.51
CA PRO A 135 6.19 -32.62 -10.28
C PRO A 135 5.11 -31.95 -9.45
N VAL A 136 5.19 -30.62 -9.40
CA VAL A 136 4.15 -29.78 -8.83
C VAL A 136 2.94 -29.85 -9.76
N THR A 137 2.05 -30.80 -9.53
CA THR A 137 0.92 -31.11 -10.43
C THR A 137 -0.35 -30.33 -10.12
N ALA A 138 -0.46 -29.72 -8.93
CA ALA A 138 -1.62 -28.94 -8.54
C ALA A 138 -1.29 -27.45 -8.48
N SER A 139 -1.73 -26.69 -9.48
CA SER A 139 -1.74 -25.22 -9.40
C SER A 139 -2.92 -24.77 -8.55
N LEU A 140 -2.66 -23.86 -7.60
CA LEU A 140 -3.71 -23.18 -6.85
C LEU A 140 -4.72 -22.48 -7.79
N PRO A 141 -5.99 -22.32 -7.40
CA PRO A 141 -7.00 -21.71 -8.27
C PRO A 141 -6.68 -20.24 -8.55
N LEU A 142 -7.06 -19.77 -9.75
CA LEU A 142 -6.94 -18.35 -10.10
C LEU A 142 -7.98 -17.53 -9.32
N PRO A 143 -7.61 -16.33 -8.85
CA PRO A 143 -8.60 -15.40 -8.30
C PRO A 143 -9.53 -14.91 -9.40
N ALA A 144 -10.78 -14.56 -9.06
CA ALA A 144 -11.76 -14.04 -10.02
C ALA A 144 -11.28 -12.76 -10.74
N SER A 145 -10.39 -11.98 -10.11
CA SER A 145 -9.80 -10.78 -10.68
C SER A 145 -8.68 -11.04 -11.70
N ASP A 146 -8.28 -12.29 -11.95
CA ASP A 146 -7.09 -12.60 -12.75
C ASP A 146 -7.20 -12.12 -14.20
N ALA A 147 -8.35 -12.27 -14.84
CA ALA A 147 -8.56 -11.80 -16.20
C ALA A 147 -8.39 -10.27 -16.32
N ALA A 148 -8.95 -9.51 -15.38
CA ALA A 148 -8.80 -8.06 -15.34
C ALA A 148 -7.34 -7.66 -15.10
N ARG A 149 -6.66 -8.33 -14.16
CA ARG A 149 -5.23 -8.14 -13.89
C ARG A 149 -4.39 -8.40 -15.15
N ALA A 150 -4.66 -9.49 -15.88
CA ALA A 150 -3.93 -9.86 -17.08
C ALA A 150 -4.09 -8.80 -18.19
N GLN A 151 -5.30 -8.24 -18.35
CA GLN A 151 -5.55 -7.12 -19.25
C GLN A 151 -4.77 -5.87 -18.84
N THR A 152 -4.71 -5.53 -17.55
CA THR A 152 -3.92 -4.39 -17.06
C THR A 152 -2.43 -4.55 -17.38
N VAL A 153 -1.87 -5.74 -17.19
CA VAL A 153 -0.46 -6.04 -17.55
C VAL A 153 -0.23 -5.83 -19.05
N MET A 154 -1.11 -6.36 -19.90
CA MET A 154 -0.99 -6.19 -21.35
C MET A 154 -1.14 -4.74 -21.78
N ALA A 155 -2.03 -3.96 -21.14
CA ALA A 155 -2.21 -2.55 -21.45
C ALA A 155 -1.03 -1.68 -21.00
N THR A 156 -0.40 -2.02 -19.87
CA THR A 156 0.64 -1.19 -19.25
C THR A 156 2.04 -1.53 -19.75
N ILE A 157 2.38 -2.83 -19.82
CA ILE A 157 3.70 -3.30 -20.22
C ILE A 157 3.74 -3.65 -21.71
N GLY A 158 2.64 -4.15 -22.26
CA GLY A 158 2.57 -4.69 -23.62
C GLY A 158 2.96 -3.73 -24.74
N PRO A 159 2.59 -2.43 -24.71
CA PRO A 159 2.99 -1.48 -25.75
C PRO A 159 4.51 -1.30 -25.89
N VAL A 160 5.27 -1.50 -24.81
CA VAL A 160 6.72 -1.31 -24.77
C VAL A 160 7.46 -2.65 -24.84
N ALA A 161 7.00 -3.65 -24.07
CA ALA A 161 7.68 -4.93 -23.90
C ALA A 161 6.66 -6.09 -23.92
N PRO A 162 6.12 -6.47 -25.10
CA PRO A 162 5.05 -7.46 -25.21
C PRO A 162 5.44 -8.84 -24.67
N LYS A 163 6.69 -9.26 -24.87
CA LYS A 163 7.18 -10.54 -24.32
C LYS A 163 7.23 -10.51 -22.80
N LEU A 164 7.62 -9.39 -22.19
CA LEU A 164 7.64 -9.24 -20.74
C LEU A 164 6.21 -9.27 -20.17
N ALA A 165 5.26 -8.61 -20.83
CA ALA A 165 3.85 -8.66 -20.44
C ALA A 165 3.30 -10.09 -20.47
N ALA A 166 3.58 -10.85 -21.54
CA ALA A 166 3.21 -12.25 -21.66
C ALA A 166 3.85 -13.11 -20.56
N LEU A 167 5.17 -13.00 -20.34
CA LEU A 167 5.86 -13.76 -19.27
C LEU A 167 5.34 -13.40 -17.87
N THR A 168 5.00 -12.14 -17.64
CA THR A 168 4.41 -11.69 -16.37
C THR A 168 3.05 -12.36 -16.14
N ASN A 169 2.22 -12.46 -17.18
CA ASN A 169 0.92 -13.11 -17.10
C ASN A 169 1.03 -14.63 -17.00
N ASP A 170 1.81 -15.26 -17.87
CA ASP A 170 1.81 -16.71 -18.05
C ASP A 170 2.71 -17.41 -17.02
N VAL A 171 3.91 -16.87 -16.80
CA VAL A 171 4.94 -17.52 -15.97
C VAL A 171 4.89 -17.01 -14.54
N VAL A 172 4.89 -15.70 -14.31
CA VAL A 172 4.92 -15.17 -12.94
C VAL A 172 3.57 -15.34 -12.27
N LEU A 173 2.51 -14.76 -12.84
CA LEU A 173 1.21 -14.71 -12.19
C LEU A 173 0.35 -15.96 -12.49
N GLY A 174 0.52 -16.52 -13.69
CA GLY A 174 -0.22 -17.69 -14.18
C GLY A 174 0.35 -19.06 -13.76
N ASP A 175 1.60 -19.11 -13.29
CA ASP A 175 2.27 -20.32 -12.81
C ASP A 175 2.95 -20.12 -11.44
N LEU A 176 4.02 -19.32 -11.35
CA LEU A 176 4.85 -19.17 -10.15
C LEU A 176 4.03 -18.87 -8.88
N TRP A 177 3.11 -17.90 -8.95
CA TRP A 177 2.23 -17.52 -7.83
C TRP A 177 1.20 -18.58 -7.43
N ARG A 178 1.00 -19.61 -8.27
CA ARG A 178 0.05 -20.69 -8.07
C ARG A 178 0.71 -22.00 -7.67
N ARG A 179 2.04 -22.05 -7.59
CA ARG A 179 2.73 -23.25 -7.10
C ARG A 179 2.38 -23.48 -5.62
N PRO A 180 2.13 -24.73 -5.18
CA PRO A 180 1.76 -25.11 -3.82
C PRO A 180 2.99 -25.39 -2.93
N ASP A 181 4.21 -25.27 -3.46
CA ASP A 181 5.46 -25.43 -2.72
C ASP A 181 5.67 -24.34 -1.66
N LEU A 182 4.98 -23.21 -1.80
CA LEU A 182 4.76 -22.22 -0.76
C LEU A 182 3.27 -21.87 -0.71
N ALA A 183 2.70 -21.79 0.49
CA ALA A 183 1.38 -21.21 0.67
C ALA A 183 1.36 -19.76 0.18
N PRO A 184 0.22 -19.23 -0.32
CA PRO A 184 0.13 -17.85 -0.78
C PRO A 184 0.60 -16.81 0.26
N ARG A 185 0.31 -17.05 1.55
CA ARG A 185 0.79 -16.23 2.68
C ARG A 185 2.31 -16.14 2.71
N ASP A 186 2.97 -17.30 2.68
CA ASP A 186 4.42 -17.39 2.85
C ASP A 186 5.16 -16.94 1.59
N ARG A 187 4.58 -17.19 0.40
CA ARG A 187 5.07 -16.62 -0.86
C ARG A 187 5.05 -15.09 -0.83
N SER A 188 4.00 -14.49 -0.26
CA SER A 188 3.96 -13.05 -0.03
C SER A 188 5.01 -12.58 0.98
N LEU A 189 5.22 -13.31 2.09
CA LEU A 189 6.23 -13.00 3.09
C LEU A 189 7.65 -13.01 2.50
N VAL A 190 8.00 -14.04 1.72
CA VAL A 190 9.28 -14.15 1.02
C VAL A 190 9.47 -13.00 0.03
N SER A 191 8.43 -12.69 -0.76
CA SER A 191 8.49 -11.65 -1.80
C SER A 191 8.67 -10.25 -1.19
N LEU A 192 7.88 -9.89 -0.16
CA LEU A 192 8.00 -8.58 0.48
C LEU A 192 9.35 -8.41 1.20
N ALA A 193 9.85 -9.46 1.85
CA ALA A 193 11.16 -9.41 2.52
C ALA A 193 12.30 -9.15 1.52
N ALA A 194 12.24 -9.80 0.36
CA ALA A 194 13.23 -9.63 -0.71
C ALA A 194 13.17 -8.25 -1.38
N LEU A 195 11.97 -7.76 -1.69
CA LEU A 195 11.77 -6.43 -2.26
C LEU A 195 12.25 -5.33 -1.31
N ALA A 196 11.89 -5.45 -0.02
CA ALA A 196 12.37 -4.53 1.01
C ALA A 196 13.90 -4.60 1.19
N ALA A 197 14.49 -5.80 1.13
CA ALA A 197 15.95 -5.96 1.17
C ALA A 197 16.69 -5.36 -0.03
N ASN A 198 16.03 -5.25 -1.17
CA ASN A 198 16.59 -4.63 -2.38
C ASN A 198 16.25 -3.12 -2.50
N GLY A 199 15.34 -2.61 -1.66
CA GLY A 199 14.89 -1.22 -1.72
C GLY A 199 13.91 -0.96 -2.86
N ASP A 200 13.22 -1.98 -3.37
CA ASP A 200 12.18 -1.83 -4.39
C ASP A 200 10.86 -1.42 -3.73
N GLU A 201 10.73 -0.11 -3.46
CA GLU A 201 9.55 0.47 -2.80
C GLU A 201 8.27 0.32 -3.63
N ALA A 202 8.38 0.44 -4.96
CA ALA A 202 7.24 0.35 -5.86
C ALA A 202 6.67 -1.09 -5.91
N GLY A 203 7.54 -2.08 -6.05
CA GLY A 203 7.15 -3.49 -5.96
C GLY A 203 6.63 -3.85 -4.56
N LEU A 204 7.29 -3.34 -3.51
CA LEU A 204 6.92 -3.62 -2.12
C LEU A 204 5.48 -3.18 -1.81
N ALA A 205 5.04 -2.01 -2.27
CA ALA A 205 3.68 -1.52 -2.01
C ALA A 205 2.60 -2.51 -2.48
N PHE A 206 2.75 -3.07 -3.68
CA PHE A 206 1.86 -4.11 -4.20
C PHE A 206 1.89 -5.38 -3.34
N HIS A 207 3.09 -5.82 -2.94
CA HIS A 207 3.27 -7.06 -2.20
C HIS A 207 2.86 -6.99 -0.73
N VAL A 208 2.88 -5.82 -0.10
CA VAL A 208 2.26 -5.60 1.23
C VAL A 208 0.74 -5.81 1.14
N GLY A 209 0.08 -5.18 0.17
CA GLY A 209 -1.37 -5.34 -0.03
C GLY A 209 -1.75 -6.78 -0.41
N LEU A 210 -0.95 -7.45 -1.24
CA LEU A 210 -1.15 -8.86 -1.57
C LEU A 210 -0.94 -9.77 -0.35
N GLY A 211 0.06 -9.49 0.48
CA GLY A 211 0.33 -10.22 1.71
C GLY A 211 -0.85 -10.20 2.67
N LEU A 212 -1.45 -9.02 2.89
CA LEU A 212 -2.66 -8.88 3.71
C LEU A 212 -3.83 -9.73 3.17
N ARG A 213 -4.05 -9.73 1.85
CA ARG A 213 -5.10 -10.57 1.23
C ARG A 213 -4.84 -12.07 1.36
N ASN A 214 -3.57 -12.45 1.39
CA ASN A 214 -3.15 -13.84 1.55
C ASN A 214 -3.06 -14.27 3.03
N GLY A 215 -3.41 -13.40 3.97
CA GLY A 215 -3.52 -13.73 5.40
C GLY A 215 -2.34 -13.29 6.27
N LEU A 216 -1.38 -12.52 5.75
CA LEU A 216 -0.43 -11.83 6.64
C LEU A 216 -1.15 -10.75 7.43
N THR A 217 -0.80 -10.60 8.69
CA THR A 217 -1.30 -9.51 9.54
C THR A 217 -0.39 -8.27 9.43
N ARG A 218 -0.91 -7.10 9.78
CA ARG A 218 -0.10 -5.87 9.88
C ARG A 218 1.04 -6.01 10.89
N VAL A 219 0.80 -6.76 11.96
CA VAL A 219 1.79 -7.06 13.00
C VAL A 219 2.91 -7.93 12.41
N GLU A 220 2.58 -9.02 11.72
CA GLU A 220 3.59 -9.88 11.08
C GLU A 220 4.42 -9.13 10.04
N ILE A 221 3.79 -8.24 9.25
CA ILE A 221 4.51 -7.39 8.30
C ILE A 221 5.45 -6.43 9.03
N GLY A 222 4.98 -5.74 10.07
CA GLY A 222 5.80 -4.85 10.89
C GLY A 222 7.00 -5.57 11.53
N GLU A 223 6.77 -6.79 12.02
CA GLU A 223 7.84 -7.62 12.60
C GLU A 223 8.83 -8.12 11.55
N ALA A 224 8.36 -8.50 10.36
CA ALA A 224 9.25 -8.90 9.26
C ALA A 224 10.15 -7.75 8.82
N LEU A 225 9.62 -6.52 8.75
CA LEU A 225 10.38 -5.31 8.42
C LEU A 225 11.31 -4.86 9.57
N THR A 226 10.92 -5.09 10.83
CA THR A 226 11.80 -4.88 11.99
C THR A 226 12.97 -5.86 11.94
N HIS A 227 12.69 -7.14 11.69
CA HIS A 227 13.70 -8.19 11.55
C HIS A 227 14.67 -7.89 10.39
N LEU A 228 14.14 -7.44 9.25
CA LEU A 228 14.89 -7.01 8.08
C LEU A 228 15.97 -5.96 8.42
N ALA A 229 15.74 -5.06 9.38
CA ALA A 229 16.69 -4.01 9.74
C ALA A 229 18.08 -4.56 10.12
N PHE A 230 18.12 -5.74 10.75
CA PHE A 230 19.36 -6.41 11.17
C PHE A 230 20.05 -7.17 10.03
N TYR A 231 19.31 -7.59 9.00
CA TYR A 231 19.83 -8.40 7.89
C TYR A 231 20.11 -7.61 6.61
N ALA A 232 19.33 -6.57 6.33
CA ALA A 232 19.45 -5.73 5.15
C ALA A 232 19.85 -4.28 5.46
N GLY A 233 19.81 -3.86 6.73
CA GLY A 233 20.22 -2.55 7.20
C GLY A 233 19.06 -1.59 7.47
N TRP A 234 19.28 -0.68 8.41
CA TRP A 234 18.28 0.27 8.91
C TRP A 234 17.60 1.12 7.83
N PRO A 235 18.32 1.76 6.88
CA PRO A 235 17.68 2.64 5.88
C PRO A 235 16.62 1.93 5.04
N LYS A 236 16.88 0.67 4.67
CA LYS A 236 15.95 -0.14 3.88
C LYS A 236 14.72 -0.54 4.69
N ALA A 237 14.90 -0.92 5.95
CA ALA A 237 13.78 -1.21 6.85
C ALA A 237 12.91 0.02 7.09
N THR A 238 13.50 1.20 7.32
CA THR A 238 12.75 2.44 7.52
C THR A 238 11.95 2.85 6.28
N ALA A 239 12.53 2.72 5.08
CA ALA A 239 11.83 2.98 3.83
C ALA A 239 10.67 1.98 3.62
N ALA A 240 10.91 0.69 3.88
CA ALA A 240 9.90 -0.34 3.78
C ALA A 240 8.73 -0.12 4.76
N VAL A 241 9.01 0.34 5.99
CA VAL A 241 7.97 0.69 6.97
C VAL A 241 7.13 1.86 6.48
N ALA A 242 7.73 2.88 5.86
CA ALA A 242 6.97 4.01 5.29
C ALA A 242 6.04 3.57 4.15
N VAL A 243 6.49 2.64 3.30
CA VAL A 243 5.66 2.02 2.27
C VAL A 243 4.51 1.24 2.89
N ALA A 244 4.78 0.40 3.89
CA ALA A 244 3.74 -0.38 4.57
C ALA A 244 2.70 0.51 5.26
N ASP A 245 3.13 1.59 5.95
CA ASP A 245 2.25 2.58 6.58
C ASP A 245 1.35 3.28 5.54
N THR A 246 1.90 3.64 4.39
CA THR A 246 1.11 4.22 3.28
C THR A 246 0.02 3.24 2.82
N VAL A 247 0.39 1.97 2.58
CA VAL A 247 -0.57 0.93 2.18
C VAL A 247 -1.64 0.69 3.26
N PHE A 248 -1.25 0.65 4.54
CA PHE A 248 -2.18 0.48 5.65
C PHE A 248 -3.17 1.64 5.75
N LYS A 249 -2.69 2.88 5.61
CA LYS A 249 -3.52 4.08 5.60
C LYS A 249 -4.45 4.14 4.40
N ASP A 250 -4.01 3.72 3.23
CA ASP A 250 -4.86 3.65 2.04
C ASP A 250 -5.98 2.62 2.22
N LEU A 251 -5.67 1.47 2.83
CA LEU A 251 -6.66 0.45 3.16
C LEU A 251 -7.59 0.90 4.29
N ASP A 252 -7.09 1.58 5.32
CA ASP A 252 -7.89 2.18 6.40
C ASP A 252 -8.78 3.31 5.90
N GLY A 253 -8.27 4.15 5.00
CA GLY A 253 -9.04 5.19 4.32
C GLY A 253 -10.13 4.61 3.43
N ALA A 254 -9.90 3.43 2.85
CA ALA A 254 -10.92 2.63 2.19
C ALA A 254 -11.86 1.90 3.18
N GLN A 255 -11.47 1.74 4.45
CA GLN A 255 -12.18 1.05 5.54
C GLN A 255 -12.72 1.97 6.65
N ALA A 256 -12.68 3.30 6.50
CA ALA A 256 -13.29 4.24 7.43
C ALA A 256 -14.75 3.83 7.70
N PRO A 257 -15.23 3.93 8.96
CA PRO A 257 -16.26 3.04 9.49
C PRO A 257 -17.50 3.02 8.62
N SER A 258 -17.69 1.88 7.96
CA SER A 258 -18.99 1.48 7.42
C SER A 258 -19.83 1.07 8.63
N THR A 259 -20.86 1.85 8.93
CA THR A 259 -21.88 1.42 9.88
C THR A 259 -22.73 0.37 9.17
N ALA A 260 -22.50 -0.90 9.51
CA ALA A 260 -23.36 -2.10 9.37
C ALA A 260 -24.14 -2.40 8.06
N GLU A 261 -24.25 -1.51 7.08
CA GLU A 261 -25.05 -1.68 5.85
C GLU A 261 -24.33 -1.20 4.58
N GLY A 262 -23.02 -0.92 4.62
CA GLY A 262 -22.32 -0.35 3.46
C GLY A 262 -22.82 1.06 3.07
N LEU A 263 -23.49 1.74 4.01
CA LEU A 263 -24.02 3.09 3.89
C LEU A 263 -23.11 4.07 4.63
N THR A 264 -22.65 5.10 3.92
CA THR A 264 -21.90 6.22 4.50
C THR A 264 -22.78 7.46 4.47
N ILE A 265 -23.12 8.00 5.65
CA ILE A 265 -23.79 9.29 5.77
C ILE A 265 -22.71 10.38 5.86
N THR A 266 -22.48 11.09 4.77
CA THR A 266 -21.69 12.33 4.81
C THR A 266 -22.55 13.45 5.40
N GLY A 267 -22.48 13.61 6.73
CA GLY A 267 -23.10 14.75 7.40
C GLY A 267 -22.49 16.09 6.95
N PRO A 268 -23.06 17.24 7.33
CA PRO A 268 -22.59 18.58 6.93
C PRO A 268 -21.21 18.96 7.52
N GLY A 269 -20.48 18.00 8.09
CA GLY A 269 -19.40 18.12 9.09
C GLY A 269 -18.07 18.75 8.66
N ARG A 270 -18.08 19.72 7.74
CA ARG A 270 -16.97 20.67 7.57
C ARG A 270 -17.52 22.07 7.45
N GLN A 271 -16.83 23.03 8.06
CA GLN A 271 -17.04 24.44 7.77
C GLN A 271 -16.96 24.63 6.24
N PRO A 272 -17.91 25.35 5.63
CA PRO A 272 -17.90 25.59 4.20
C PRO A 272 -16.57 26.22 3.77
N VAL A 273 -15.92 25.65 2.76
CA VAL A 273 -14.61 26.13 2.29
C VAL A 273 -14.82 27.07 1.10
N GLN A 274 -14.16 28.22 1.12
CA GLN A 274 -14.16 29.14 -0.02
C GLN A 274 -13.46 28.49 -1.22
N GLY A 275 -14.10 28.56 -2.39
CA GLY A 275 -13.53 28.11 -3.65
C GLY A 275 -12.24 28.87 -3.98
N PRO A 276 -11.15 28.19 -4.35
CA PRO A 276 -9.88 28.84 -4.66
C PRO A 276 -10.01 29.83 -5.82
N ALA A 277 -9.41 31.01 -5.69
CA ALA A 277 -9.39 32.02 -6.76
C ALA A 277 -8.69 31.53 -8.04
N ALA A 278 -7.88 30.47 -7.95
CA ALA A 278 -7.24 29.83 -9.09
C ALA A 278 -8.24 29.09 -10.00
N THR A 279 -9.42 28.71 -9.50
CA THR A 279 -10.41 27.91 -10.25
C THR A 279 -11.82 28.53 -10.26
N PHE A 280 -12.01 29.63 -9.54
CA PHE A 280 -13.29 30.32 -9.40
C PHE A 280 -13.13 31.84 -9.46
N THR A 281 -14.13 32.50 -10.05
CA THR A 281 -14.34 33.95 -9.96
C THR A 281 -15.50 34.24 -9.02
N GLY A 282 -15.33 35.17 -8.09
CA GLY A 282 -16.37 35.57 -7.12
C GLY A 282 -16.43 34.68 -5.87
N ALA A 283 -17.49 34.85 -5.08
CA ALA A 283 -17.69 34.09 -3.84
C ALA A 283 -18.35 32.73 -4.13
N VAL A 284 -17.58 31.67 -3.92
CA VAL A 284 -17.98 30.28 -4.14
C VAL A 284 -17.69 29.50 -2.87
N THR A 285 -18.60 28.61 -2.49
CA THR A 285 -18.47 27.83 -1.27
C THR A 285 -18.67 26.36 -1.59
N VAL A 286 -17.72 25.52 -1.15
CA VAL A 286 -17.73 24.07 -1.36
C VAL A 286 -18.02 23.38 -0.03
N THR A 287 -19.00 22.48 -0.04
CA THR A 287 -19.48 21.73 1.13
C THR A 287 -19.71 20.27 0.78
N SER A 288 -19.76 19.42 1.81
CA SER A 288 -20.08 17.99 1.70
C SER A 288 -19.32 17.26 0.57
N PRO A 289 -17.97 17.33 0.53
CA PRO A 289 -17.21 16.59 -0.46
C PRO A 289 -17.40 15.08 -0.26
N PHE A 290 -17.52 14.34 -1.35
CA PHE A 290 -17.67 12.89 -1.33
C PHE A 290 -16.83 12.25 -2.45
N LYS A 291 -16.45 10.99 -2.22
CA LYS A 291 -15.72 10.15 -3.17
C LYS A 291 -16.17 8.71 -2.98
N GLY A 292 -16.40 8.02 -4.09
CA GLY A 292 -16.67 6.58 -4.08
C GLY A 292 -15.46 5.80 -3.58
N THR A 293 -15.72 4.62 -3.02
CA THR A 293 -14.69 3.69 -2.55
C THR A 293 -14.64 2.45 -3.46
N GLY A 294 -13.55 1.69 -3.38
CA GLY A 294 -13.37 0.47 -4.18
C GLY A 294 -13.31 0.75 -5.69
N GLN A 295 -14.18 0.10 -6.46
CA GLN A 295 -14.25 0.27 -7.92
C GLN A 295 -15.00 1.53 -8.36
N ALA A 296 -15.72 2.20 -7.45
CA ALA A 296 -16.48 3.40 -7.78
C ALA A 296 -15.54 4.58 -8.05
N ARG A 297 -15.56 5.09 -9.28
CA ARG A 297 -14.70 6.22 -9.71
C ARG A 297 -15.32 7.59 -9.43
N LEU A 298 -16.54 7.62 -8.91
CA LEU A 298 -17.32 8.83 -8.70
C LEU A 298 -16.74 9.70 -7.57
N GLY A 299 -16.89 11.00 -7.70
CA GLY A 299 -16.62 11.96 -6.64
C GLY A 299 -17.31 13.29 -6.94
N GLY A 300 -17.36 14.14 -5.94
CA GLY A 300 -18.12 15.37 -6.05
C GLY A 300 -18.19 16.20 -4.79
N ALA A 301 -18.97 17.27 -4.87
CA ALA A 301 -19.27 18.15 -3.75
C ALA A 301 -20.54 18.95 -4.02
N THR A 302 -21.11 19.52 -2.96
CA THR A 302 -22.12 20.58 -3.09
C THR A 302 -21.40 21.91 -3.23
N VAL A 303 -21.70 22.66 -4.29
CA VAL A 303 -21.08 23.94 -4.60
C VAL A 303 -22.14 25.02 -4.68
N ALA A 304 -21.95 26.09 -3.91
CA ALA A 304 -22.82 27.26 -3.89
C ALA A 304 -22.07 28.48 -4.47
N PHE A 305 -22.70 29.16 -5.42
CA PHE A 305 -22.19 30.36 -6.07
C PHE A 305 -23.07 31.54 -5.65
N LYS A 306 -22.46 32.61 -5.12
CA LYS A 306 -23.16 33.90 -4.95
C LYS A 306 -23.41 34.57 -6.31
N PRO A 307 -24.36 35.53 -6.42
CA PRO A 307 -24.63 36.22 -7.68
C PRO A 307 -23.35 36.69 -8.39
N GLY A 308 -23.24 36.39 -9.69
CA GLY A 308 -22.06 36.72 -10.50
C GLY A 308 -20.85 35.77 -10.38
N ALA A 309 -20.83 34.87 -9.38
CA ALA A 309 -19.73 33.93 -9.18
C ALA A 309 -19.83 32.74 -10.15
N ARG A 310 -18.69 32.23 -10.61
CA ARG A 310 -18.59 31.17 -11.63
C ARG A 310 -17.29 30.39 -11.55
N SER A 311 -17.29 29.16 -12.05
CA SER A 311 -16.07 28.39 -12.26
C SER A 311 -15.23 28.99 -13.38
N ASN A 312 -13.93 28.66 -13.39
CA ASN A 312 -13.14 28.76 -14.61
C ASN A 312 -13.67 27.78 -15.65
N TRP A 313 -13.23 27.97 -16.90
CA TRP A 313 -13.39 26.95 -17.92
C TRP A 313 -12.68 25.66 -17.47
N HIS A 314 -13.31 24.51 -17.72
CA HIS A 314 -12.73 23.21 -17.38
C HIS A 314 -13.36 22.10 -18.23
N SER A 315 -12.75 20.92 -18.19
CA SER A 315 -13.29 19.71 -18.80
C SER A 315 -13.10 18.49 -17.89
N HIS A 316 -13.90 17.45 -18.13
CA HIS A 316 -13.86 16.20 -17.37
C HIS A 316 -13.61 15.02 -18.33
N PRO A 317 -12.68 14.09 -18.02
CA PRO A 317 -12.33 13.00 -18.94
C PRO A 317 -13.49 12.03 -19.18
N LEU A 318 -14.41 11.90 -18.22
CA LEU A 318 -15.60 11.03 -18.30
C LEU A 318 -16.92 11.80 -18.19
N GLY A 319 -16.88 13.14 -18.32
CA GLY A 319 -18.05 14.02 -18.19
C GLY A 319 -18.36 14.45 -16.76
N GLN A 320 -19.39 15.30 -16.62
CA GLN A 320 -19.84 15.87 -15.35
C GLN A 320 -21.37 15.93 -15.30
N LEU A 321 -21.93 15.55 -14.16
CA LEU A 321 -23.34 15.71 -13.82
C LEU A 321 -23.49 16.82 -12.76
N LEU A 322 -24.37 17.76 -13.01
CA LEU A 322 -24.83 18.74 -12.01
C LEU A 322 -26.30 18.50 -11.69
N ILE A 323 -26.61 18.40 -10.40
CA ILE A 323 -28.00 18.39 -9.90
C ILE A 323 -28.22 19.71 -9.18
N VAL A 324 -29.04 20.58 -9.75
CA VAL A 324 -29.28 21.92 -9.19
C VAL A 324 -30.28 21.82 -8.05
N THR A 325 -29.86 22.20 -6.84
CA THR A 325 -30.66 22.04 -5.63
C THR A 325 -31.33 23.32 -5.16
N ALA A 326 -30.79 24.50 -5.52
CA ALA A 326 -31.38 25.79 -5.15
C ALA A 326 -30.99 26.91 -6.12
N GLY A 327 -31.89 27.89 -6.28
CA GLY A 327 -31.65 29.13 -7.00
C GLY A 327 -31.61 29.00 -8.52
N GLU A 328 -31.01 29.99 -9.18
CA GLU A 328 -30.87 30.08 -10.63
C GLU A 328 -29.42 30.43 -11.02
N GLY A 329 -28.89 29.67 -11.97
CA GLY A 329 -27.53 29.76 -12.46
C GLY A 329 -27.45 29.74 -13.99
N LEU A 330 -26.22 29.75 -14.47
CA LEU A 330 -25.84 29.70 -15.87
C LEU A 330 -24.86 28.54 -16.10
N VAL A 331 -24.95 27.93 -17.27
CA VAL A 331 -24.00 26.92 -17.76
C VAL A 331 -23.75 27.15 -19.24
N GLN A 332 -22.50 26.93 -19.67
CA GLN A 332 -22.12 27.07 -21.07
C GLN A 332 -21.05 26.05 -21.44
N ALA A 333 -21.27 25.36 -22.57
CA ALA A 333 -20.22 24.64 -23.27
C ALA A 333 -19.52 25.57 -24.27
N GLU A 334 -18.20 25.43 -24.45
CA GLU A 334 -17.41 26.27 -25.34
C GLU A 334 -18.01 26.33 -26.76
N GLY A 335 -18.10 27.53 -27.32
CA GLY A 335 -18.72 27.77 -28.63
C GLY A 335 -20.25 27.68 -28.67
N GLY A 336 -20.90 27.23 -27.59
CA GLY A 336 -22.35 27.15 -27.46
C GLY A 336 -22.99 28.36 -26.76
N PRO A 337 -24.33 28.47 -26.78
CA PRO A 337 -25.05 29.51 -26.06
C PRO A 337 -24.99 29.29 -24.54
N VAL A 338 -25.02 30.39 -23.78
CA VAL A 338 -25.21 30.35 -22.32
C VAL A 338 -26.65 29.92 -22.04
N ARG A 339 -26.82 28.88 -21.21
CA ARG A 339 -28.13 28.34 -20.81
C ARG A 339 -28.38 28.62 -19.34
N ARG A 340 -29.64 28.87 -18.99
CA ARG A 340 -30.06 28.95 -17.59
C ARG A 340 -30.24 27.54 -17.02
N MET A 341 -29.97 27.42 -15.73
CA MET A 341 -30.31 26.26 -14.92
C MET A 341 -30.96 26.73 -13.62
N LYS A 342 -31.96 26.02 -13.12
CA LYS A 342 -32.67 26.34 -11.87
C LYS A 342 -32.84 25.11 -10.99
N ALA A 343 -33.24 25.32 -9.73
CA ALA A 343 -33.53 24.22 -8.81
C ALA A 343 -34.46 23.16 -9.44
N GLY A 344 -34.04 21.90 -9.36
CA GLY A 344 -34.70 20.76 -9.99
C GLY A 344 -34.12 20.36 -11.36
N ASP A 345 -33.37 21.24 -12.03
CA ASP A 345 -32.71 20.89 -13.29
C ASP A 345 -31.52 19.95 -13.05
N VAL A 346 -31.30 19.06 -14.02
CA VAL A 346 -30.15 18.17 -14.09
C VAL A 346 -29.37 18.49 -15.37
N VAL A 347 -28.10 18.83 -15.23
CA VAL A 347 -27.23 19.20 -16.36
C VAL A 347 -26.17 18.13 -16.54
N TRP A 348 -26.14 17.52 -17.73
CA TRP A 348 -25.07 16.61 -18.13
C TRP A 348 -24.14 17.29 -19.14
N THR A 349 -22.84 17.27 -18.85
CA THR A 349 -21.79 17.69 -19.78
C THR A 349 -20.94 16.50 -20.16
N GLY A 350 -20.86 16.18 -21.45
CA GLY A 350 -20.20 14.98 -21.96
C GLY A 350 -18.66 14.97 -21.77
N PRO A 351 -18.03 13.80 -21.93
CA PRO A 351 -16.57 13.64 -21.84
C PRO A 351 -15.80 14.65 -22.71
N GLY A 352 -14.78 15.26 -22.13
CA GLY A 352 -13.88 16.20 -22.81
C GLY A 352 -14.49 17.57 -23.15
N VAL A 353 -15.79 17.77 -22.97
CA VAL A 353 -16.45 19.05 -23.30
C VAL A 353 -15.97 20.13 -22.33
N LYS A 354 -15.34 21.16 -22.90
CA LYS A 354 -14.96 22.36 -22.15
C LYS A 354 -16.21 23.17 -21.81
N HIS A 355 -16.39 23.48 -20.53
CA HIS A 355 -17.56 24.21 -20.04
C HIS A 355 -17.22 25.06 -18.81
N TRP A 356 -18.16 25.93 -18.44
CA TRP A 356 -18.21 26.58 -17.14
C TRP A 356 -19.66 26.62 -16.64
N HIS A 357 -19.81 26.81 -15.33
CA HIS A 357 -21.10 27.00 -14.70
C HIS A 357 -20.97 27.95 -13.50
N GLY A 358 -22.07 28.57 -13.10
CA GLY A 358 -22.07 29.55 -12.01
C GLY A 358 -23.43 30.14 -11.74
N ALA A 359 -23.47 31.11 -10.84
CA ALA A 359 -24.65 31.89 -10.53
C ALA A 359 -25.05 32.81 -11.70
N ALA A 360 -26.34 33.11 -11.82
CA ALA A 360 -26.80 34.20 -12.67
C ALA A 360 -26.44 35.57 -12.04
N PRO A 361 -26.57 36.69 -12.78
CA PRO A 361 -26.06 37.99 -12.32
C PRO A 361 -26.69 38.48 -11.02
N THR A 362 -27.93 38.10 -10.74
CA THR A 362 -28.73 38.61 -9.61
C THR A 362 -29.18 37.52 -8.63
N SER A 363 -28.93 36.24 -8.91
CA SER A 363 -29.38 35.12 -8.09
C SER A 363 -28.23 34.15 -7.81
N ALA A 364 -28.19 33.64 -6.59
CA ALA A 364 -27.29 32.54 -6.24
C ALA A 364 -27.77 31.22 -6.87
N VAL A 365 -26.86 30.27 -7.01
CA VAL A 365 -27.20 28.87 -7.36
C VAL A 365 -26.42 27.91 -6.48
N THR A 366 -27.06 26.80 -6.10
CA THR A 366 -26.40 25.66 -5.46
C THR A 366 -26.66 24.41 -6.28
N HIS A 367 -25.62 23.62 -6.51
CA HIS A 367 -25.75 22.33 -7.17
C HIS A 367 -24.82 21.28 -6.55
N VAL A 368 -25.18 20.02 -6.70
CA VAL A 368 -24.27 18.88 -6.46
C VAL A 368 -23.54 18.60 -7.75
N ALA A 369 -22.21 18.74 -7.75
CA ALA A 369 -21.36 18.38 -8.88
C ALA A 369 -20.84 16.96 -8.69
N VAL A 370 -20.96 16.11 -9.72
CA VAL A 370 -20.52 14.72 -9.73
C VAL A 370 -19.70 14.45 -10.99
N ALA A 371 -18.54 13.82 -10.84
CA ALA A 371 -17.71 13.38 -11.96
C ALA A 371 -16.96 12.09 -11.61
N GLU A 372 -16.55 11.34 -12.63
CA GLU A 372 -15.67 10.17 -12.47
C GLU A 372 -14.21 10.52 -12.74
N ALA A 373 -13.30 9.86 -12.02
CA ALA A 373 -11.87 9.93 -12.28
C ALA A 373 -11.42 8.88 -13.32
N LEU A 374 -10.58 9.31 -14.25
CA LEU A 374 -9.80 8.45 -15.15
C LEU A 374 -8.31 8.67 -14.85
N ASP A 375 -7.57 7.59 -14.56
CA ASP A 375 -6.14 7.65 -14.21
C ASP A 375 -5.83 8.65 -13.07
N GLY A 376 -6.70 8.67 -12.05
CA GLY A 376 -6.57 9.56 -10.90
C GLY A 376 -6.97 11.02 -11.15
N LYS A 377 -7.35 11.38 -12.39
CA LYS A 377 -7.76 12.74 -12.75
C LYS A 377 -9.27 12.80 -13.03
N SER A 378 -9.98 13.70 -12.35
CA SER A 378 -11.42 13.93 -12.59
C SER A 378 -11.72 15.23 -13.33
N VAL A 379 -10.79 16.20 -13.35
CA VAL A 379 -11.00 17.52 -13.95
C VAL A 379 -9.68 18.07 -14.51
N THR A 380 -9.78 18.76 -15.64
CA THR A 380 -8.71 19.59 -16.20
C THR A 380 -9.17 21.05 -16.17
N TRP A 381 -8.56 21.85 -15.30
CA TRP A 381 -8.85 23.28 -15.18
C TRP A 381 -8.16 24.08 -16.28
N LEU A 382 -8.84 25.11 -16.77
CA LEU A 382 -8.35 26.06 -17.76
C LEU A 382 -8.47 27.50 -17.21
N GLY A 383 -8.32 28.48 -18.10
CA GLY A 383 -8.38 29.89 -17.75
C GLY A 383 -9.75 30.37 -17.24
N PRO A 384 -9.79 31.58 -16.64
CA PRO A 384 -11.01 32.18 -16.12
C PRO A 384 -12.01 32.50 -17.25
N VAL A 385 -13.29 32.49 -16.89
CA VAL A 385 -14.37 33.00 -17.76
C VAL A 385 -14.40 34.52 -17.64
N SER A 386 -14.12 35.22 -18.74
CA SER A 386 -14.14 36.67 -18.81
C SER A 386 -15.56 37.22 -18.57
N ASP A 387 -15.65 38.50 -18.15
CA ASP A 387 -16.96 39.15 -17.98
C ASP A 387 -17.76 39.24 -19.28
N ALA A 388 -17.08 39.31 -20.44
CA ALA A 388 -17.72 39.32 -21.75
C ALA A 388 -18.34 37.96 -22.08
N GLU A 389 -17.62 36.86 -21.85
CA GLU A 389 -18.14 35.49 -22.01
C GLU A 389 -19.32 35.23 -21.05
N TYR A 390 -19.21 35.69 -19.80
CA TYR A 390 -20.26 35.53 -18.79
C TYR A 390 -21.56 36.28 -19.13
N ARG A 391 -21.45 37.46 -19.76
CA ARG A 391 -22.60 38.32 -20.12
C ARG A 391 -23.16 38.04 -21.51
N ALA A 392 -22.62 37.05 -22.23
CA ALA A 392 -23.12 36.70 -23.56
C ALA A 392 -24.63 36.34 -23.50
N PRO A 393 -25.45 36.85 -24.42
CA PRO A 393 -26.90 36.67 -24.35
C PRO A 393 -27.30 35.19 -24.38
N SER A 394 -28.17 34.81 -23.45
CA SER A 394 -28.88 33.53 -23.49
C SER A 394 -29.81 33.57 -24.71
N ARG A 395 -29.59 32.70 -25.71
CA ARG A 395 -30.53 32.55 -26.84
C ARG A 395 -31.56 31.47 -26.54
#